data_AF-A0A918X759-F1
#
_entry.id   AF-A0A918X759-F1
#
_cell.length_a   1.000
_cell.length_b   1.000
_cell.length_c   1.000
_cell.angle_alpha   90.00
_cell.angle_beta   90.00
_cell.angle_gamma   90.00
#
_symmetry.space_group_name_H-M   'P 1'
#
loop_
_entity.id
_entity.type
_entity.pdbx_description
1 polymer ?
#
loop_
_entity_poly.entity_id
_entity_poly.type
_entity_poly.pdbx_seq_one_letter_code
_entity_poly.pdbx_strand_id
1 'polypeptide(L)'
;MTKPQIERPGAGLSRRERVREATLAEIKEIARRHLVEHGAQGVSLRAIAREMGMTAPGLYRYVSGIDALLILITAQMYDDLADTVAAADSGVPEHDTDQRILASLRAFRSWALDHRAEFSTMFGPHTRPEPDTDISEALEAGRRFGATFFTLFDRLLSEGRFEVPSDEEVPAELARELRTFADTLGLSTPHMSLGAVMVLSSCWVRLYGVVCMEIFQHLNFVMANMEPLFESELRSVLSRIGVEYRPPEE
;
A
#
# COMPACT_ATOMS: atom_id res chain seq x y z
N MET A 1 -12.39 -32.51 40.84
CA MET A 1 -11.15 -32.78 40.07
C MET A 1 -11.43 -32.45 38.62
N THR A 2 -11.23 -31.19 38.25
CA THR A 2 -11.44 -30.66 36.90
C THR A 2 -10.21 -31.00 36.07
N LYS A 3 -10.36 -31.85 35.05
CA LYS A 3 -9.27 -32.10 34.09
C LYS A 3 -9.13 -30.86 33.20
N PRO A 4 -7.92 -30.30 33.04
CA PRO A 4 -7.69 -29.20 32.12
C PRO A 4 -7.75 -29.73 30.68
N GLN A 5 -8.56 -29.09 29.84
CA GLN A 5 -8.52 -29.27 28.39
C GLN A 5 -7.31 -28.51 27.86
N ILE A 6 -6.35 -29.26 27.33
CA ILE A 6 -5.18 -28.74 26.64
C ILE A 6 -5.66 -28.36 25.23
N GLU A 7 -5.66 -27.07 24.90
CA GLU A 7 -5.80 -26.58 23.54
C GLU A 7 -4.68 -27.15 22.67
N ARG A 8 -5.05 -27.78 21.54
CA ARG A 8 -4.10 -28.31 20.56
C ARG A 8 -3.76 -27.21 19.54
N PRO A 9 -2.48 -26.87 19.34
CA PRO A 9 -2.07 -26.00 18.25
C PRO A 9 -2.09 -26.74 16.91
N GLY A 10 -2.62 -26.10 15.86
CA GLY A 10 -2.34 -26.47 14.46
C GLY A 10 -3.30 -27.43 13.75
N ALA A 11 -4.61 -27.17 13.75
CA ALA A 11 -5.49 -27.82 12.77
C ALA A 11 -5.52 -26.99 11.48
N GLY A 12 -4.80 -27.42 10.45
CA GLY A 12 -4.87 -26.82 9.12
C GLY A 12 -6.30 -26.84 8.56
N LEU A 13 -6.60 -25.92 7.64
CA LEU A 13 -7.92 -25.71 7.04
C LEU A 13 -8.58 -27.03 6.61
N SER A 14 -9.86 -27.19 6.93
CA SER A 14 -10.66 -28.31 6.46
C SER A 14 -10.75 -28.32 4.92
N ARG A 15 -11.07 -29.49 4.34
CA ARG A 15 -11.28 -29.59 2.88
C ARG A 15 -12.32 -28.59 2.36
N ARG A 16 -13.36 -28.29 3.15
CA ARG A 16 -14.41 -27.34 2.79
C ARG A 16 -13.89 -25.91 2.79
N GLU A 17 -13.09 -25.53 3.78
CA GLU A 17 -12.47 -24.22 3.86
C GLU A 17 -11.48 -24.00 2.70
N ARG A 18 -10.63 -24.99 2.40
CA ARG A 18 -9.71 -24.90 1.25
C ARG A 18 -10.43 -24.71 -0.08
N VAL A 19 -11.53 -25.44 -0.31
CA VAL A 19 -12.35 -25.26 -1.51
C VAL A 19 -12.95 -23.86 -1.53
N ARG A 20 -13.45 -23.37 -0.39
CA ARG A 20 -14.03 -22.03 -0.29
C ARG A 20 -13.00 -20.94 -0.59
N GLU A 21 -11.79 -21.04 -0.04
CA GLU A 21 -10.69 -20.11 -0.29
C GLU A 21 -10.23 -20.13 -1.74
N ALA A 22 -10.08 -21.33 -2.33
CA ALA A 22 -9.72 -21.45 -3.75
C ALA A 22 -10.78 -20.79 -4.66
N THR A 23 -12.07 -21.00 -4.38
CA THR A 23 -13.14 -20.32 -5.12
C THR A 23 -13.09 -18.81 -4.90
N LEU A 24 -12.84 -18.33 -3.68
CA LEU A 24 -12.73 -16.89 -3.43
C LEU A 24 -11.52 -16.27 -4.13
N ALA A 25 -10.38 -16.97 -4.19
CA ALA A 25 -9.21 -16.53 -4.93
C ALA A 25 -9.51 -16.40 -6.42
N GLU A 26 -10.22 -17.37 -7.01
CA GLU A 26 -10.65 -17.33 -8.41
C GLU A 26 -11.62 -16.16 -8.69
N ILE A 27 -12.58 -15.91 -7.77
CA ILE A 27 -13.49 -14.74 -7.85
C ILE A 27 -12.68 -13.45 -7.92
N LYS A 28 -11.71 -13.28 -7.01
CA LYS A 28 -10.90 -12.07 -6.93
C LYS A 28 -10.00 -11.89 -8.15
N GLU A 29 -9.43 -12.97 -8.68
CA GLU A 29 -8.61 -12.95 -9.90
C GLU A 29 -9.41 -12.49 -11.12
N ILE A 30 -10.61 -13.05 -11.33
CA ILE A 30 -11.50 -12.63 -12.42
C ILE A 30 -11.90 -11.16 -12.23
N ALA A 31 -12.23 -10.76 -11.00
CA ALA A 31 -12.62 -9.38 -10.69
C ALA A 31 -11.48 -8.39 -10.97
N ARG A 32 -10.24 -8.72 -10.59
CA ARG A 32 -9.06 -7.91 -10.89
C ARG A 32 -8.82 -7.81 -12.39
N ARG A 33 -8.96 -8.91 -13.15
CA ARG A 33 -8.88 -8.84 -14.62
C ARG A 33 -9.92 -7.90 -15.21
N HIS A 34 -11.19 -7.99 -14.78
CA HIS A 34 -12.24 -7.07 -15.23
C HIS A 34 -11.92 -5.62 -14.86
N LEU A 35 -11.34 -5.38 -13.68
CA LEU A 35 -10.89 -4.06 -13.26
C LEU A 35 -9.78 -3.52 -14.17
N VAL A 36 -8.79 -4.34 -14.52
CA VAL A 36 -7.69 -3.93 -15.41
C VAL A 36 -8.20 -3.64 -16.83
N GLU A 37 -9.08 -4.49 -17.35
CA GLU A 37 -9.60 -4.38 -18.73
C GLU A 37 -10.65 -3.27 -18.90
N HIS A 38 -11.45 -3.00 -17.87
CA HIS A 38 -12.65 -2.17 -17.99
C HIS A 38 -12.78 -1.08 -16.91
N GLY A 39 -11.78 -0.94 -16.03
CA GLY A 39 -11.83 -0.07 -14.87
C GLY A 39 -12.76 -0.58 -13.77
N ALA A 40 -12.77 0.10 -12.62
CA ALA A 40 -13.59 -0.28 -11.46
C ALA A 40 -15.09 -0.38 -11.78
N GLN A 41 -15.60 0.48 -12.67
CA GLN A 41 -17.01 0.46 -13.11
C GLN A 41 -17.37 -0.74 -13.99
N GLY A 42 -16.36 -1.40 -14.57
CA GLY A 42 -16.52 -2.61 -15.37
C GLY A 42 -16.64 -3.89 -14.55
N VAL A 43 -16.33 -3.84 -13.25
CA VAL A 43 -16.40 -5.02 -12.38
C VAL A 43 -17.87 -5.35 -12.08
N SER A 44 -18.30 -6.56 -12.45
CA SER A 44 -19.69 -6.99 -12.28
C SER A 44 -19.79 -8.40 -11.71
N LEU A 45 -20.46 -8.54 -10.56
CA LEU A 45 -20.78 -9.84 -9.97
C LEU A 45 -21.51 -10.78 -10.96
N ARG A 46 -22.36 -10.23 -11.83
CA ARG A 46 -23.05 -11.04 -12.85
C ARG A 46 -22.11 -11.50 -13.95
N ALA A 47 -21.15 -10.68 -14.35
CA ALA A 47 -20.14 -11.07 -15.35
C ALA A 47 -19.22 -12.14 -14.78
N ILE A 48 -18.70 -11.92 -13.57
CA ILE A 48 -17.85 -12.87 -12.84
C ILE A 48 -18.57 -14.22 -12.65
N ALA A 49 -19.83 -14.22 -12.19
CA ALA A 49 -20.59 -15.45 -12.01
C ALA A 49 -20.73 -16.24 -13.32
N ARG A 50 -21.01 -15.57 -14.44
CA ARG A 50 -21.10 -16.22 -15.76
C ARG A 50 -19.78 -16.85 -16.18
N GLU A 51 -18.68 -16.14 -15.99
CA GLU A 51 -17.34 -16.60 -16.33
C GLU A 51 -16.91 -17.80 -15.50
N MET A 52 -17.24 -17.82 -14.21
CA MET A 52 -17.02 -18.96 -13.33
C MET A 52 -17.94 -20.15 -13.58
N GLY A 53 -18.93 -20.04 -14.47
CA GLY A 53 -19.98 -21.04 -14.62
C GLY A 53 -20.88 -21.18 -13.38
N MET A 54 -20.95 -20.14 -12.55
CA MET A 54 -21.75 -20.07 -11.33
C MET A 54 -23.07 -19.32 -11.57
N THR A 55 -24.07 -19.58 -10.73
CA THR A 55 -25.26 -18.73 -10.66
C THR A 55 -24.95 -17.47 -9.85
N ALA A 56 -25.64 -16.36 -10.13
CA ALA A 56 -25.46 -15.13 -9.34
C ALA A 56 -25.71 -15.35 -7.83
N PRO A 57 -26.78 -16.06 -7.38
CA PRO A 57 -26.94 -16.44 -5.97
C PRO A 57 -25.80 -17.31 -5.43
N GLY A 58 -25.12 -18.05 -6.31
CA GLY A 58 -23.95 -18.84 -5.96
C GLY A 58 -22.75 -17.97 -5.56
N LEU A 59 -22.53 -16.87 -6.28
CA LEU A 59 -21.45 -15.93 -6.03
C LEU A 59 -21.66 -15.14 -4.72
N TYR A 60 -22.91 -14.76 -4.42
CA TYR A 60 -23.26 -14.03 -3.19
C TYR A 60 -22.96 -14.81 -1.88
N ARG A 61 -22.70 -16.12 -1.96
CA ARG A 61 -22.24 -16.91 -0.79
C ARG A 61 -20.77 -16.66 -0.43
N TYR A 62 -20.01 -16.05 -1.33
CA TYR A 62 -18.58 -15.78 -1.16
C TYR A 62 -18.31 -14.31 -0.90
N VAL A 63 -19.06 -13.41 -1.57
CA VAL A 63 -18.93 -11.96 -1.44
C VAL A 63 -20.32 -11.33 -1.24
N SER A 64 -20.43 -10.41 -0.29
CA SER A 64 -21.71 -9.79 0.10
C SER A 64 -22.22 -8.74 -0.89
N GLY A 65 -21.37 -8.27 -1.80
CA GLY A 65 -21.70 -7.22 -2.74
C GLY A 65 -20.50 -6.83 -3.60
N ILE A 66 -20.72 -5.86 -4.50
CA ILE A 66 -19.65 -5.34 -5.36
C ILE A 66 -18.62 -4.56 -4.53
N ASP A 67 -19.05 -3.73 -3.58
CA ASP A 67 -18.14 -2.97 -2.72
C ASP A 67 -17.25 -3.88 -1.87
N ALA A 68 -17.82 -4.93 -1.29
CA ALA A 68 -17.04 -5.93 -0.55
C ALA A 68 -16.02 -6.65 -1.44
N LEU A 69 -16.38 -6.98 -2.69
CA LEU A 69 -15.45 -7.55 -3.66
C LEU A 69 -14.34 -6.54 -4.04
N LEU A 70 -14.68 -5.28 -4.25
CA LEU A 70 -13.72 -4.22 -4.55
C LEU A 70 -12.72 -4.02 -3.40
N ILE A 71 -13.16 -4.13 -2.16
CA ILE A 71 -12.28 -4.07 -0.97
C ILE A 71 -11.34 -5.27 -0.93
N LEU A 72 -11.85 -6.48 -1.19
CA LEU A 72 -11.04 -7.70 -1.22
C LEU A 72 -9.96 -7.67 -2.30
N ILE A 73 -10.28 -7.21 -3.52
CA ILE A 73 -9.26 -7.05 -4.57
C ILE A 73 -8.32 -5.89 -4.26
N THR A 74 -8.79 -4.81 -3.62
CA THR A 74 -7.93 -3.71 -3.16
C THR A 74 -6.91 -4.19 -2.14
N ALA A 75 -7.32 -5.02 -1.19
CA ALA A 75 -6.41 -5.65 -0.25
C ALA A 75 -5.34 -6.50 -0.97
N GLN A 76 -5.71 -7.31 -1.96
CA GLN A 76 -4.73 -8.06 -2.75
C GLN A 76 -3.77 -7.19 -3.55
N MET A 77 -4.25 -6.08 -4.11
CA MET A 77 -3.38 -5.15 -4.83
C MET A 77 -2.38 -4.46 -3.87
N TYR A 78 -2.79 -4.14 -2.63
CA TYR A 78 -1.86 -3.70 -1.59
C TYR A 78 -0.86 -4.78 -1.19
N ASP A 79 -1.28 -6.05 -1.12
CA ASP A 79 -0.39 -7.18 -0.81
C ASP A 79 0.71 -7.33 -1.87
N ASP A 80 0.33 -7.35 -3.15
CA ASP A 80 1.28 -7.43 -4.26
C ASP A 80 2.28 -6.26 -4.28
N LEU A 81 1.78 -5.05 -3.98
CA LEU A 81 2.62 -3.86 -3.88
C LEU A 81 3.58 -3.96 -2.69
N ALA A 82 3.08 -4.39 -1.53
CA ALA A 82 3.90 -4.60 -0.33
C ALA A 82 4.99 -5.65 -0.58
N ASP A 83 4.65 -6.77 -1.21
CA ASP A 83 5.59 -7.83 -1.56
C ASP A 83 6.67 -7.33 -2.55
N THR A 84 6.27 -6.53 -3.55
CA THR A 84 7.20 -5.94 -4.52
C THR A 84 8.21 -5.01 -3.84
N VAL A 85 7.73 -4.15 -2.94
CA VAL A 85 8.59 -3.22 -2.19
C VAL A 85 9.48 -3.98 -1.19
N ALA A 86 8.94 -4.98 -0.48
CA ALA A 86 9.70 -5.80 0.45
C ALA A 86 10.77 -6.65 -0.25
N ALA A 87 10.52 -7.13 -1.46
CA ALA A 87 11.52 -7.82 -2.28
C ALA A 87 12.67 -6.87 -2.68
N ALA A 88 12.36 -5.63 -3.07
CA ALA A 88 13.39 -4.63 -3.38
C ALA A 88 14.21 -4.23 -2.15
N ASP A 89 13.56 -4.07 -1.00
CA ASP A 89 14.20 -3.80 0.29
C ASP A 89 15.16 -4.92 0.71
N SER A 90 14.68 -6.17 0.69
CA SER A 90 15.47 -7.35 1.10
C SER A 90 16.55 -7.77 0.09
N GLY A 91 16.47 -7.28 -1.16
CA GLY A 91 17.50 -7.48 -2.17
C GLY A 91 18.78 -6.66 -1.94
N VAL A 92 18.75 -5.69 -1.01
CA VAL A 92 19.87 -4.82 -0.68
C VAL A 92 20.46 -5.22 0.68
N PRO A 93 21.80 -5.17 0.87
CA PRO A 93 22.41 -5.50 2.16
C PRO A 93 21.84 -4.72 3.34
N GLU A 94 21.62 -5.39 4.46
CA GLU A 94 20.94 -4.82 5.63
C GLU A 94 21.58 -3.52 6.15
N HIS A 95 22.91 -3.37 6.04
CA HIS A 95 23.64 -2.21 6.51
C HIS A 95 23.53 -0.98 5.58
N ASP A 96 23.03 -1.14 4.35
CA ASP A 96 22.93 -0.06 3.36
C ASP A 96 21.53 0.56 3.35
N THR A 97 21.20 1.26 4.44
CA THR A 97 19.89 1.93 4.64
C THR A 97 19.53 2.85 3.46
N ASP A 98 20.53 3.58 2.95
CA ASP A 98 20.35 4.54 1.87
C ASP A 98 19.88 3.86 0.59
N GLN A 99 20.56 2.78 0.18
CA GLN A 99 20.18 2.01 -1.00
C GLN A 99 18.85 1.28 -0.82
N ARG A 100 18.53 0.79 0.39
CA ARG A 100 17.24 0.15 0.68
C ARG A 100 16.06 1.09 0.47
N ILE A 101 16.20 2.35 0.92
CA ILE A 101 15.19 3.40 0.70
C ILE A 101 15.04 3.71 -0.79
N LEU A 102 16.16 3.91 -1.50
CA LEU A 102 16.13 4.18 -2.94
C LEU A 102 15.48 3.03 -3.72
N ALA A 103 15.87 1.79 -3.44
CA ALA A 103 15.32 0.59 -4.08
C ALA A 103 13.82 0.45 -3.82
N SER A 104 13.38 0.64 -2.57
CA SER A 104 11.96 0.56 -2.19
C SER A 104 11.09 1.60 -2.90
N LEU A 105 11.56 2.86 -2.98
CA LEU A 105 10.82 3.94 -3.64
C LEU A 105 10.78 3.78 -5.17
N ARG A 106 11.86 3.29 -5.77
CA ARG A 106 11.90 2.94 -7.20
C ARG A 106 11.01 1.74 -7.51
N ALA A 107 10.98 0.73 -6.66
CA ALA A 107 10.09 -0.42 -6.79
C ALA A 107 8.62 -0.01 -6.69
N PHE A 108 8.27 0.89 -5.76
CA PHE A 108 6.94 1.48 -5.69
C PHE A 108 6.54 2.17 -7.01
N ARG A 109 7.42 3.01 -7.57
CA ARG A 109 7.16 3.66 -8.87
C ARG A 109 7.04 2.65 -10.01
N SER A 110 7.96 1.68 -10.09
CA SER A 110 7.93 0.65 -11.14
C SER A 110 6.62 -0.14 -11.10
N TRP A 111 6.23 -0.60 -9.91
CA TRP A 111 4.97 -1.31 -9.73
C TRP A 111 3.77 -0.46 -10.18
N ALA A 112 3.74 0.83 -9.81
CA ALA A 112 2.68 1.74 -10.21
C ALA A 112 2.58 1.89 -11.75
N LEU A 113 3.72 1.92 -12.44
CA LEU A 113 3.80 2.01 -13.90
C LEU A 113 3.36 0.73 -14.60
N ASP A 114 3.70 -0.43 -14.03
CA ASP A 114 3.31 -1.74 -14.57
C ASP A 114 1.83 -2.05 -14.29
N HIS A 115 1.26 -1.49 -13.23
CA HIS A 115 -0.10 -1.75 -12.74
C HIS A 115 -0.95 -0.47 -12.69
N ARG A 116 -0.99 0.31 -13.78
CA ARG A 116 -1.65 1.63 -13.81
C ARG A 116 -3.14 1.59 -13.43
N ALA A 117 -3.86 0.55 -13.85
CA ALA A 117 -5.30 0.41 -13.60
C ALA A 117 -5.57 0.08 -12.12
N GLU A 118 -4.77 -0.82 -11.55
CA GLU A 118 -4.78 -1.14 -10.12
C GLU A 118 -4.41 0.08 -9.29
N PHE A 119 -3.30 0.75 -9.61
CA PHE A 119 -2.89 1.98 -8.94
C PHE A 119 -4.01 3.01 -8.97
N SER A 120 -4.63 3.23 -10.13
CA SER A 120 -5.74 4.18 -10.25
C SER A 120 -6.96 3.81 -9.41
N THR A 121 -7.18 2.52 -9.14
CA THR A 121 -8.27 2.08 -8.26
C THR A 121 -7.92 2.27 -6.79
N MET A 122 -6.68 1.95 -6.40
CA MET A 122 -6.21 2.07 -5.03
C MET A 122 -6.04 3.52 -4.58
N PHE A 123 -5.59 4.38 -5.49
CA PHE A 123 -5.03 5.70 -5.19
C PHE A 123 -5.68 6.84 -5.98
N GLY A 124 -6.58 6.54 -6.91
CA GLY A 124 -7.34 7.54 -7.67
C GLY A 124 -8.55 8.08 -6.90
N PRO A 125 -9.31 9.00 -7.50
CA PRO A 125 -10.50 9.56 -6.88
C PRO A 125 -11.50 8.45 -6.58
N HIS A 126 -11.66 8.15 -5.28
CA HIS A 126 -12.49 7.04 -4.83
C HIS A 126 -13.96 7.27 -5.17
N THR A 127 -14.62 6.27 -5.74
CA THR A 127 -16.02 6.03 -5.40
C THR A 127 -16.05 5.62 -3.93
N ARG A 128 -16.52 6.50 -3.07
CA ARG A 128 -16.67 6.22 -1.64
C ARG A 128 -17.51 4.94 -1.50
N PRO A 129 -17.01 3.89 -0.81
CA PRO A 129 -17.83 2.73 -0.50
C PRO A 129 -19.13 3.16 0.21
N GLU A 130 -20.17 2.33 0.15
CA GLU A 130 -21.34 2.57 0.99
C GLU A 130 -20.91 2.78 2.47
N PRO A 131 -21.53 3.69 3.22
CA PRO A 131 -21.06 4.12 4.55
C PRO A 131 -20.78 2.98 5.54
N ASP A 132 -21.48 1.85 5.41
CA ASP A 132 -21.40 0.69 6.29
C ASP A 132 -20.48 -0.41 5.76
N THR A 133 -19.74 -0.16 4.67
CA THR A 133 -18.84 -1.15 4.10
C THR A 133 -17.58 -1.29 4.94
N ASP A 134 -17.29 -2.51 5.37
CA ASP A 134 -16.08 -2.81 6.14
C ASP A 134 -14.82 -2.73 5.25
N ILE A 135 -14.03 -1.67 5.46
CA ILE A 135 -12.76 -1.44 4.75
C ILE A 135 -11.53 -1.98 5.51
N SER A 136 -11.72 -2.67 6.63
CA SER A 136 -10.64 -3.05 7.54
C SER A 136 -9.56 -3.90 6.87
N GLU A 137 -9.94 -4.79 5.95
CA GLU A 137 -9.01 -5.66 5.23
C GLU A 137 -8.10 -4.85 4.29
N ALA A 138 -8.67 -3.92 3.52
CA ALA A 138 -7.88 -3.03 2.66
C ALA A 138 -7.01 -2.06 3.47
N LEU A 139 -7.51 -1.57 4.61
CA LEU A 139 -6.72 -0.72 5.51
C LEU A 139 -5.53 -1.47 6.10
N GLU A 140 -5.73 -2.71 6.53
CA GLU A 140 -4.66 -3.56 7.06
C GLU A 140 -3.62 -3.89 5.98
N ALA A 141 -4.05 -4.17 4.75
CA ALA A 141 -3.13 -4.35 3.62
C ALA A 141 -2.35 -3.06 3.32
N GLY A 142 -3.01 -1.90 3.34
CA GLY A 142 -2.36 -0.59 3.21
C GLY A 142 -1.33 -0.33 4.31
N ARG A 143 -1.60 -0.73 5.56
CA ARG A 143 -0.62 -0.66 6.66
C ARG A 143 0.61 -1.53 6.39
N ARG A 144 0.42 -2.76 5.91
CA ARG A 144 1.53 -3.66 5.56
C ARG A 144 2.41 -3.09 4.45
N PHE A 145 1.81 -2.45 3.44
CA PHE A 145 2.55 -1.68 2.44
C PHE A 145 3.37 -0.54 3.06
N GLY A 146 2.75 0.28 3.91
CA GLY A 146 3.43 1.41 4.56
C GLY A 146 4.54 0.99 5.54
N ALA A 147 4.45 -0.22 6.09
CA ALA A 147 5.37 -0.71 7.11
C ALA A 147 6.83 -0.72 6.66
N THR A 148 7.13 -1.11 5.41
CA THR A 148 8.51 -1.13 4.90
C THR A 148 9.13 0.27 4.92
N PHE A 149 8.41 1.29 4.44
CA PHE A 149 8.89 2.67 4.47
C PHE A 149 9.00 3.22 5.89
N PHE A 150 8.05 2.87 6.76
CA PHE A 150 8.10 3.24 8.17
C PHE A 150 9.34 2.66 8.87
N THR A 151 9.63 1.37 8.68
CA THR A 151 10.81 0.71 9.27
C THR A 151 12.11 1.37 8.78
N LEU A 152 12.21 1.68 7.50
CA LEU A 152 13.39 2.37 6.95
C LEU A 152 13.52 3.81 7.47
N PHE A 153 12.41 4.53 7.60
CA PHE A 153 12.43 5.90 8.13
C PHE A 153 12.75 5.92 9.63
N ASP A 154 12.19 5.01 10.43
CA ASP A 154 12.51 4.86 11.85
C ASP A 154 14.01 4.56 12.06
N ARG A 155 14.60 3.78 11.15
CA ARG A 155 16.04 3.54 11.17
C ARG A 155 16.84 4.82 10.95
N LEU A 156 16.48 5.69 10.00
CA LEU A 156 17.14 6.99 9.82
C LEU A 156 17.06 7.86 11.08
N LEU A 157 15.92 7.82 11.78
CA LEU A 157 15.76 8.53 13.06
C LEU A 157 16.66 7.94 14.14
N SER A 158 16.70 6.60 14.26
CA SER A 158 17.54 5.90 15.25
C SER A 158 19.04 6.15 15.04
N GLU A 159 19.45 6.30 13.78
CA GLU A 159 20.82 6.60 13.37
C GLU A 159 21.15 8.10 13.48
N GLY A 160 20.18 8.97 13.79
CA GLY A 160 20.37 10.41 13.93
C GLY A 160 20.77 11.10 12.63
N ARG A 161 20.28 10.60 11.48
CA ARG A 161 20.72 11.03 10.13
C ARG A 161 20.34 12.46 9.77
N PHE A 162 19.36 13.04 10.46
CA PHE A 162 18.89 14.40 10.23
C PHE A 162 18.29 15.00 11.51
N GLU A 163 18.24 16.33 11.57
CA GLU A 163 17.59 17.04 12.65
C GLU A 163 16.07 17.01 12.46
N VAL A 164 15.38 16.44 13.44
CA VAL A 164 13.92 16.37 13.46
C VAL A 164 13.39 17.66 14.10
N PRO A 165 12.42 18.35 13.48
CA PRO A 165 11.74 19.47 14.11
C PRO A 165 11.18 19.07 15.48
N SER A 166 11.28 19.96 16.46
CA SER A 166 10.64 19.74 17.75
C SER A 166 9.11 19.72 17.61
N ASP A 167 8.43 19.03 18.51
CA ASP A 167 6.97 18.97 18.51
C ASP A 167 6.32 20.36 18.70
N GLU A 168 7.05 21.32 19.29
CA GLU A 168 6.62 22.71 19.46
C GLU A 168 6.63 23.51 18.15
N GLU A 169 7.46 23.10 17.18
CA GLU A 169 7.53 23.72 15.85
C GLU A 169 6.40 23.23 14.92
N VAL A 170 5.67 22.18 15.31
CA VAL A 170 4.52 21.68 14.55
C VAL A 170 3.31 22.61 14.77
N PRO A 171 2.71 23.17 13.70
CA PRO A 171 1.51 24.00 13.83
C PRO A 171 0.38 23.28 14.56
N ALA A 172 -0.30 23.96 15.48
CA ALA A 172 -1.29 23.35 16.36
C ALA A 172 -2.46 22.70 15.60
N GLU A 173 -2.91 23.33 14.51
CA GLU A 173 -3.96 22.80 13.64
C GLU A 173 -3.52 21.51 12.94
N LEU A 174 -2.24 21.42 12.56
CA LEU A 174 -1.67 20.25 11.91
C LEU A 174 -1.39 19.12 12.90
N ALA A 175 -1.00 19.45 14.13
CA ALA A 175 -0.65 18.48 15.16
C ALA A 175 -1.76 17.44 15.43
N ARG A 176 -3.03 17.86 15.38
CA ARG A 176 -4.18 16.95 15.56
C ARG A 176 -4.29 15.94 14.40
N GLU A 177 -4.09 16.40 13.18
CA GLU A 177 -4.17 15.55 11.98
C GLU A 177 -3.00 14.56 11.93
N LEU A 178 -1.78 15.01 12.27
CA LEU A 178 -0.59 14.15 12.32
C LEU A 178 -0.70 13.07 13.41
N ARG A 179 -1.28 13.38 14.57
CA ARG A 179 -1.57 12.35 15.60
C ARG A 179 -2.55 11.31 15.08
N THR A 180 -3.63 11.76 14.45
CA THR A 180 -4.63 10.84 13.86
C THR A 180 -3.99 9.96 12.78
N PHE A 181 -3.12 10.54 11.94
CA PHE A 181 -2.36 9.82 10.93
C PHE A 181 -1.43 8.76 11.56
N ALA A 182 -0.66 9.14 12.58
CA ALA A 182 0.23 8.22 13.30
C ALA A 182 -0.54 7.07 13.97
N ASP A 183 -1.65 7.37 14.66
CA ASP A 183 -2.50 6.38 15.32
C ASP A 183 -3.13 5.41 14.31
N THR A 184 -3.63 5.93 13.18
CA THR A 184 -4.30 5.12 12.15
C THR A 184 -3.35 4.15 11.47
N LEU A 185 -2.11 4.59 11.23
CA LEU A 185 -1.07 3.80 10.59
C LEU A 185 -0.23 2.98 11.58
N GLY A 186 -0.42 3.16 12.89
CA GLY A 186 0.33 2.46 13.92
C GLY A 186 1.80 2.88 14.01
N LEU A 187 2.11 4.15 13.71
CA LEU A 187 3.47 4.69 13.75
C LEU A 187 3.88 4.95 15.20
N SER A 188 4.32 3.90 15.90
CA SER A 188 4.62 3.95 17.33
C SER A 188 6.00 3.37 17.64
N THR A 189 7.02 4.23 17.63
CA THR A 189 8.38 3.91 18.10
C THR A 189 8.90 5.04 18.99
N PRO A 190 9.91 4.79 19.83
CA PRO A 190 10.49 5.84 20.68
C PRO A 190 11.07 7.03 19.90
N HIS A 191 11.44 6.82 18.64
CA HIS A 191 12.02 7.86 17.78
C HIS A 191 10.96 8.66 17.01
N MET A 192 9.72 8.17 16.93
CA MET A 192 8.66 8.76 16.13
C MET A 192 7.94 9.90 16.88
N SER A 193 8.59 11.07 16.94
CA SER A 193 7.96 12.31 17.44
C SER A 193 6.94 12.88 16.45
N LEU A 194 6.15 13.88 16.86
CA LEU A 194 5.21 14.54 15.96
C LEU A 194 5.93 15.28 14.82
N GLY A 195 7.09 15.88 15.12
CA GLY A 195 7.98 16.44 14.11
C GLY A 195 8.49 15.39 13.11
N ALA A 196 8.79 14.17 13.56
CA ALA A 196 9.19 13.07 12.68
C ALA A 196 8.05 12.65 11.75
N VAL A 197 6.82 12.53 12.28
CA VAL A 197 5.62 12.24 11.48
C VAL A 197 5.40 13.33 10.43
N MET A 198 5.58 14.61 10.79
CA MET A 198 5.49 15.72 9.84
C MET A 198 6.50 15.59 8.69
N VAL A 199 7.76 15.25 8.99
CA VAL A 199 8.80 15.03 7.98
C VAL A 199 8.47 13.83 7.09
N LEU A 200 8.06 12.70 7.68
CA LEU A 200 7.64 11.50 6.96
C LEU A 200 6.49 11.82 6.00
N SER A 201 5.43 12.46 6.48
CA SER A 201 4.28 12.86 5.66
C SER A 201 4.69 13.81 4.53
N SER A 202 5.59 14.76 4.78
CA SER A 202 6.09 15.68 3.75
C SER A 202 6.88 14.95 2.66
N CYS A 203 7.76 14.02 3.04
CA CYS A 203 8.52 13.20 2.09
C CYS A 203 7.57 12.35 1.25
N TRP A 204 6.62 11.68 1.91
CA TRP A 204 5.62 10.83 1.25
C TRP A 204 4.80 11.62 0.23
N VAL A 205 4.17 12.73 0.63
CA VAL A 205 3.31 13.53 -0.25
C VAL A 205 4.05 14.03 -1.49
N ARG A 206 5.33 14.42 -1.36
CA ARG A 206 6.12 14.90 -2.50
C ARG A 206 6.41 13.76 -3.49
N LEU A 207 6.93 12.62 -3.01
CA LEU A 207 7.31 11.51 -3.87
C LEU A 207 6.09 10.81 -4.47
N TYR A 208 5.09 10.53 -3.64
CA TYR A 208 3.81 9.97 -4.06
C TYR A 208 3.10 10.90 -5.06
N GLY A 209 3.16 12.22 -4.84
CA GLY A 209 2.59 13.22 -5.75
C GLY A 209 3.18 13.14 -7.16
N VAL A 210 4.50 12.94 -7.30
CA VAL A 210 5.15 12.76 -8.62
C VAL A 210 4.62 11.49 -9.31
N VAL A 211 4.52 10.38 -8.57
CA VAL A 211 3.98 9.13 -9.12
C VAL A 211 2.52 9.31 -9.55
N CYS A 212 1.66 9.93 -8.74
CA CYS A 212 0.30 10.24 -9.15
C CYS A 212 0.22 11.10 -10.43
N MET A 213 1.05 12.14 -10.54
CA MET A 213 1.09 13.00 -11.74
C MET A 213 1.47 12.20 -13.00
N GLU A 214 2.36 11.22 -12.87
CA GLU A 214 2.78 10.33 -13.95
C GLU A 214 1.71 9.28 -14.31
N ILE A 215 1.10 8.63 -13.31
CA ILE A 215 0.09 7.60 -13.54
C ILE A 215 -1.20 8.18 -14.10
N PHE A 216 -1.68 9.29 -13.53
CA PHE A 216 -2.87 10.00 -14.00
C PHE A 216 -2.61 10.89 -15.23
N GLN A 217 -1.39 10.87 -15.76
CA GLN A 217 -0.98 11.55 -16.99
C GLN A 217 -1.24 13.07 -16.98
N HIS A 218 -1.22 13.70 -15.81
CA HIS A 218 -1.47 15.14 -15.67
C HIS A 218 -0.44 16.00 -16.40
N LEU A 219 0.76 15.49 -16.69
CA LEU A 219 1.85 16.20 -17.36
C LEU A 219 2.20 15.67 -18.76
N ASN A 220 1.44 14.72 -19.31
CA ASN A 220 1.75 14.08 -20.61
C ASN A 220 1.79 15.09 -21.79
N PHE A 221 1.10 16.23 -21.66
CA PHE A 221 1.13 17.30 -22.68
C PHE A 221 2.49 18.00 -22.82
N VAL A 222 3.39 17.89 -21.83
CA VAL A 222 4.69 18.58 -21.80
C VAL A 222 5.87 17.65 -21.50
N MET A 223 5.63 16.53 -20.81
CA MET A 223 6.67 15.61 -20.36
C MET A 223 6.29 14.16 -20.71
N ALA A 224 7.00 13.58 -21.67
CA ALA A 224 6.77 12.20 -22.12
C ALA A 224 7.44 11.15 -21.21
N ASN A 225 8.57 11.49 -20.57
CA ASN A 225 9.24 10.65 -19.58
C ASN A 225 9.39 11.44 -18.26
N MET A 226 8.73 10.96 -17.21
CA MET A 226 8.75 11.56 -15.86
C MET A 226 9.88 11.02 -14.98
N GLU A 227 10.62 10.00 -15.43
CA GLU A 227 11.71 9.39 -14.65
C GLU A 227 12.79 10.38 -14.23
N PRO A 228 13.30 11.28 -15.10
CA PRO A 228 14.30 12.27 -14.66
C PRO A 228 13.77 13.23 -13.59
N LEU A 229 12.48 13.57 -13.65
CA LEU A 229 11.84 14.42 -12.64
C LEU A 229 11.67 13.65 -11.33
N PHE A 230 11.23 12.39 -11.39
CA PHE A 230 11.14 11.51 -10.23
C PHE A 230 12.49 11.36 -9.52
N GLU A 231 13.56 11.04 -10.26
CA GLU A 231 14.91 10.89 -9.68
C GLU A 231 15.46 12.21 -9.11
N SER A 232 15.12 13.35 -9.73
CA SER A 232 15.45 14.68 -9.19
C SER A 232 14.72 14.97 -7.88
N GLU A 233 13.41 14.69 -7.79
CA GLU A 233 12.64 14.85 -6.54
C GLU A 233 13.08 13.84 -5.47
N LEU A 234 13.36 12.60 -5.86
CA LEU A 234 13.91 11.56 -5.00
C LEU A 234 15.21 12.05 -4.34
N ARG A 235 16.15 12.55 -5.12
CA ARG A 235 17.39 13.17 -4.60
C ARG A 235 17.10 14.34 -3.67
N SER A 236 16.22 15.26 -4.08
CA SER A 236 15.89 16.49 -3.33
C SER A 236 15.24 16.20 -1.97
N VAL A 237 14.32 15.24 -1.91
CA VAL A 237 13.63 14.82 -0.69
C VAL A 237 14.58 14.06 0.22
N LEU A 238 15.26 13.04 -0.31
CA LEU A 238 16.05 12.11 0.49
C LEU A 238 17.33 12.74 1.05
N SER A 239 17.98 13.63 0.31
CA SER A 239 19.16 14.34 0.80
C SER A 239 18.87 15.17 2.06
N ARG A 240 17.64 15.63 2.26
CA ARG A 240 17.23 16.40 3.44
C ARG A 240 17.09 15.56 4.71
N ILE A 241 16.92 14.25 4.55
CA ILE A 241 16.81 13.29 5.65
C ILE A 241 18.07 12.43 5.78
N GLY A 242 19.19 12.91 5.22
CA GLY A 242 20.51 12.29 5.40
C GLY A 242 20.72 10.99 4.62
N VAL A 243 19.95 10.76 3.55
CA VAL A 243 20.12 9.60 2.64
C VAL A 243 21.02 9.99 1.48
N GLU A 244 22.10 9.23 1.25
CA GLU A 244 22.98 9.41 0.10
C GLU A 244 22.30 8.93 -1.18
N TYR A 245 22.06 9.85 -2.12
CA TYR A 245 21.47 9.51 -3.41
C TYR A 245 22.48 8.77 -4.31
N ARG A 246 22.03 7.67 -4.92
CA ARG A 246 22.76 6.92 -5.96
C ARG A 246 21.86 6.76 -7.19
N PRO A 247 22.34 7.04 -8.42
CA PRO A 247 21.53 6.86 -9.64
C PRO A 247 21.16 5.38 -9.84
N PRO A 248 20.09 5.07 -10.60
CA PRO A 248 19.80 3.70 -11.01
C PRO A 248 20.96 3.12 -11.82
N GLU A 249 21.20 1.82 -11.69
CA GLU A 249 22.17 1.09 -12.51
C GLU A 249 21.64 0.99 -13.96
N GLU A 250 22.52 1.20 -14.94
CA GLU A 250 22.20 1.11 -16.39
C GLU A 250 21.96 -0.33 -16.87
#